data_AF-E4N7E9-F1
#
_entry.id   AF-E4N7E9-F1
#
_cell.length_a   1.000
_cell.length_b   1.000
_cell.length_c   1.000
_cell.angle_alpha   90.00
_cell.angle_beta   90.00
_cell.angle_gamma   90.00
#
_symmetry.space_group_name_H-M   'P 1'
#
loop_
_entity.id
_entity.type
_entity.pdbx_description
1 polymer ?
#
loop_
_entity_poly.entity_id
_entity_poly.type
_entity_poly.pdbx_seq_one_letter_code
_entity_poly.pdbx_strand_id
1 'polypeptide(L)'
;MTTNSPGTGAGCFARRVLALLAVVLTLTGLAVFGPAPAASAATRPGIVAVAQAEVGVSEPSGCDKYGIDCSNLGWCAAFARWVWGQAGVSPVPDTNVARGVGKWGVDHGLFKYRSNGGGNPQPGDIVVYGTPADVSGGHVGIVESVNSDGTITTIEGNYSQKVTRRSHIDPATAIGGQDALHISGYVAPPNAGSGTVSGTASVYGVLADGRLTYTAIDAATGDRIRTVVSGAALGFTPKAMATLDFNTLLVTSDTGRLYRVDIITNNTSLGFQAPVDLGGGWTHDLLAYDGSAYLYGIADGVLHRYTLTATKPTAAAITANTTIGTGFTLNTLTSTAPGWIAGTTTDGELLSYRIRGAGDWSRYQLRATTWGAMTHLLSPGGGVLYGHTGGALYHYLDANPTDGTGADLDGYADDPVDATGWTQILLSAQPDSVS
;
A
#
# COMPACT_ATOMS: atom_id res chain seq x y z
N MET A 1 29.63 80.08 -9.82
CA MET A 1 28.70 81.03 -10.47
C MET A 1 28.25 80.40 -11.78
N THR A 2 26.92 80.21 -11.91
CA THR A 2 26.06 80.41 -13.10
C THR A 2 26.72 80.39 -14.49
N THR A 3 26.20 79.80 -15.57
CA THR A 3 24.90 79.26 -16.01
C THR A 3 25.14 78.75 -17.43
N ASN A 4 24.32 77.83 -17.97
CA ASN A 4 23.59 78.05 -19.23
C ASN A 4 22.76 76.81 -19.63
N SER A 5 21.50 77.07 -19.98
CA SER A 5 20.56 76.17 -20.66
C SER A 5 20.49 76.46 -22.16
N PRO A 6 20.00 75.51 -22.99
CA PRO A 6 19.94 75.63 -24.44
C PRO A 6 18.54 76.00 -24.97
N GLY A 7 18.48 76.32 -26.27
CA GLY A 7 17.25 76.51 -27.03
C GLY A 7 17.29 75.72 -28.35
N THR A 8 16.17 75.05 -28.67
CA THR A 8 15.91 74.24 -29.87
C THR A 8 15.08 75.03 -30.88
N GLY A 9 15.45 74.94 -32.17
CA GLY A 9 14.70 75.48 -33.32
C GLY A 9 13.84 74.43 -34.04
N ALA A 10 12.78 74.91 -34.68
CA ALA A 10 11.74 74.16 -35.39
C ALA A 10 11.98 74.06 -36.92
N GLY A 11 11.35 73.08 -37.59
CA GLY A 11 11.10 73.14 -39.05
C GLY A 11 11.06 71.82 -39.85
N CYS A 12 9.89 71.17 -39.86
CA CYS A 12 9.22 70.31 -40.88
C CYS A 12 9.96 69.80 -42.15
N PHE A 13 9.93 68.47 -42.42
CA PHE A 13 9.69 67.89 -43.77
C PHE A 13 9.22 66.40 -43.71
N ALA A 14 8.08 66.14 -44.36
CA ALA A 14 7.58 64.91 -45.02
C ALA A 14 7.49 63.53 -44.30
N ARG A 15 6.24 63.01 -44.28
CA ARG A 15 5.75 61.68 -43.89
C ARG A 15 6.48 60.48 -44.52
N ARG A 16 6.76 59.46 -43.71
CA ARG A 16 6.62 58.03 -44.07
C ARG A 16 5.99 57.26 -42.91
N VAL A 17 4.83 56.66 -43.19
CA VAL A 17 4.07 55.78 -42.29
C VAL A 17 4.74 54.41 -42.31
N LEU A 18 5.18 53.90 -41.16
CA LEU A 18 5.60 52.51 -40.99
C LEU A 18 4.41 51.71 -40.42
N ALA A 19 3.81 50.87 -41.24
CA ALA A 19 2.78 49.93 -40.83
C ALA A 19 3.46 48.69 -40.23
N LEU A 20 3.09 48.33 -38.99
CA LEU A 20 3.40 47.02 -38.41
C LEU A 20 2.53 45.97 -39.11
N LEU A 21 3.16 45.00 -39.77
CA LEU A 21 2.50 43.77 -40.23
C LEU A 21 2.33 42.82 -39.04
N ALA A 22 1.09 42.57 -38.63
CA ALA A 22 0.74 41.45 -37.76
C ALA A 22 0.68 40.17 -38.61
N VAL A 23 1.55 39.20 -38.31
CA VAL A 23 1.47 37.85 -38.88
C VAL A 23 0.36 37.10 -38.15
N VAL A 24 -0.77 36.89 -38.82
CA VAL A 24 -1.82 35.96 -38.37
C VAL A 24 -1.39 34.57 -38.79
N LEU A 25 -0.89 33.78 -37.82
CA LEU A 25 -0.65 32.36 -38.02
C LEU A 25 -1.97 31.61 -37.76
N THR A 26 -2.62 31.15 -38.83
CA THR A 26 -3.79 30.28 -38.73
C THR A 26 -3.35 28.87 -38.35
N LEU A 27 -3.32 28.57 -37.04
CA LEU A 27 -3.23 27.20 -36.56
C LEU A 27 -4.52 26.45 -36.87
N THR A 28 -4.50 25.64 -37.92
CA THR A 28 -5.41 24.50 -38.06
C THR A 28 -4.97 23.43 -37.06
N GLY A 29 -5.45 23.54 -35.82
CA GLY A 29 -5.27 22.49 -34.82
C GLY A 29 -6.08 21.27 -35.22
N LEU A 30 -5.42 20.24 -35.76
CA LEU A 30 -5.94 18.88 -35.64
C LEU A 30 -5.98 18.56 -34.15
N ALA A 31 -7.18 18.46 -33.59
CA ALA A 31 -7.38 17.84 -32.28
C ALA A 31 -6.95 16.38 -32.39
N VAL A 32 -5.73 16.08 -31.96
CA VAL A 32 -5.33 14.72 -31.62
C VAL A 32 -6.18 14.36 -30.42
N PHE A 33 -7.24 13.58 -30.62
CA PHE A 33 -7.90 12.86 -29.54
C PHE A 33 -6.87 11.86 -28.99
N GLY A 34 -6.10 12.30 -28.00
CA GLY A 34 -5.40 11.36 -27.14
C GLY A 34 -6.42 10.40 -26.52
N PRO A 35 -6.02 9.16 -26.17
CA PRO A 35 -6.91 8.29 -25.42
C PRO A 35 -7.43 9.08 -24.21
N ALA A 36 -8.75 9.00 -23.97
CA ALA A 36 -9.36 9.59 -22.78
C ALA A 36 -8.53 9.18 -21.56
N PRO A 37 -8.26 10.10 -20.61
CA PRO A 37 -7.57 9.73 -19.38
C PRO A 37 -8.32 8.54 -18.78
N ALA A 38 -7.60 7.45 -18.53
CA ALA A 38 -8.15 6.33 -17.77
C ALA A 38 -8.79 6.92 -16.51
N ALA A 39 -10.05 6.59 -16.24
CA ALA A 39 -10.71 7.01 -15.02
C ALA A 39 -9.79 6.65 -13.85
N SER A 40 -9.41 7.65 -13.04
CA SER A 40 -8.58 7.43 -11.86
C SER A 40 -9.14 6.25 -11.09
N ALA A 41 -8.30 5.25 -10.79
CA ALA A 41 -8.71 4.12 -9.96
C ALA A 41 -9.29 4.66 -8.64
N ALA A 42 -10.34 4.00 -8.13
CA ALA A 42 -10.93 4.38 -6.86
C ALA A 42 -9.88 4.23 -5.74
N THR A 43 -9.90 5.12 -4.75
CA THR A 43 -9.08 4.97 -3.55
C THR A 43 -9.96 5.03 -2.31
N ARG A 44 -9.60 4.27 -1.26
CA ARG A 44 -10.33 4.31 0.02
C ARG A 44 -10.42 5.72 0.63
N PRO A 45 -9.34 6.52 0.69
CA PRO A 45 -9.44 7.93 1.10
C PRO A 45 -10.34 8.77 0.18
N GLY A 46 -10.33 8.50 -1.14
CA GLY A 46 -11.22 9.16 -2.09
C GLY A 46 -12.70 8.89 -1.80
N ILE A 47 -13.05 7.63 -1.52
CA ILE A 47 -14.41 7.24 -1.09
C ILE A 47 -14.81 8.00 0.17
N VAL A 48 -13.93 8.07 1.18
CA VAL A 48 -14.20 8.78 2.43
C VAL A 48 -14.34 10.28 2.19
N ALA A 49 -13.48 10.89 1.38
CA ALA A 49 -13.54 12.33 1.06
C ALA A 49 -14.86 12.71 0.37
N VAL A 50 -15.33 11.88 -0.56
CA VAL A 50 -16.65 12.05 -1.20
C VAL A 50 -17.76 11.97 -0.15
N ALA A 51 -17.73 10.98 0.74
CA ALA A 51 -18.74 10.88 1.81
C ALA A 51 -18.71 12.07 2.78
N GLN A 52 -17.51 12.54 3.15
CA GLN A 52 -17.32 13.69 4.05
C GLN A 52 -17.91 14.98 3.49
N ALA A 53 -17.79 15.19 2.18
CA ALA A 53 -18.34 16.36 1.50
C ALA A 53 -19.88 16.44 1.56
N GLU A 54 -20.55 15.31 1.83
CA GLU A 54 -22.01 15.21 1.89
C GLU A 54 -22.58 15.39 3.29
N VAL A 55 -21.75 15.45 4.35
CA VAL A 55 -22.22 15.57 5.73
C VAL A 55 -23.11 16.81 5.89
N GLY A 56 -24.34 16.60 6.37
CA GLY A 56 -25.34 17.66 6.55
C GLY A 56 -26.35 17.81 5.41
N VAL A 57 -26.17 17.15 4.26
CA VAL A 57 -27.19 17.11 3.20
C VAL A 57 -28.45 16.44 3.74
N SER A 58 -29.59 17.12 3.66
CA SER A 58 -30.88 16.67 4.20
C SER A 58 -31.94 16.47 3.12
N GLU A 59 -33.04 15.83 3.47
CA GLU A 59 -34.21 15.82 2.61
C GLU A 59 -34.81 17.23 2.43
N PRO A 60 -35.45 17.52 1.27
CA PRO A 60 -35.65 16.62 0.13
C PRO A 60 -34.43 16.56 -0.82
N SER A 61 -33.48 17.49 -0.71
CA SER A 61 -32.34 17.62 -1.65
C SER A 61 -31.41 16.40 -1.67
N GLY A 62 -31.33 15.65 -0.57
CA GLY A 62 -30.60 14.38 -0.50
C GLY A 62 -31.10 13.32 -1.48
N CYS A 63 -32.40 13.02 -1.49
CA CYS A 63 -32.91 11.94 -2.35
C CYS A 63 -32.76 12.28 -3.83
N ASP A 64 -33.12 13.51 -4.22
CA ASP A 64 -33.01 14.00 -5.60
C ASP A 64 -31.56 13.91 -6.10
N LYS A 65 -30.60 14.32 -5.27
CA LYS A 65 -29.17 14.26 -5.59
C LYS A 65 -28.66 12.85 -5.81
N TYR A 66 -29.14 11.89 -5.02
CA TYR A 66 -28.74 10.48 -5.12
C TYR A 66 -29.64 9.67 -6.06
N GLY A 67 -30.54 10.34 -6.80
CA GLY A 67 -31.33 9.75 -7.88
C GLY A 67 -32.50 8.85 -7.43
N ILE A 68 -33.10 9.12 -6.26
CA ILE A 68 -34.26 8.39 -5.73
C ILE A 68 -35.38 9.35 -5.34
N ASP A 69 -36.63 8.90 -5.51
CA ASP A 69 -37.83 9.56 -4.99
C ASP A 69 -37.94 9.44 -3.45
N CYS A 70 -38.03 10.59 -2.75
CA CYS A 70 -38.20 10.64 -1.30
C CYS A 70 -39.51 10.00 -0.78
N SER A 71 -40.44 9.60 -1.66
CA SER A 71 -41.78 9.15 -1.28
C SER A 71 -41.84 7.78 -0.61
N ASN A 72 -40.86 6.88 -0.80
CA ASN A 72 -41.04 5.48 -0.36
C ASN A 72 -39.78 4.64 -0.03
N LEU A 73 -38.57 5.20 0.05
CA LEU A 73 -37.38 4.42 0.42
C LEU A 73 -36.40 5.27 1.23
N GLY A 74 -35.86 4.70 2.32
CA GLY A 74 -34.73 5.31 2.99
C GLY A 74 -33.50 5.31 2.08
N TRP A 75 -32.99 6.48 1.73
CA TRP A 75 -31.96 6.67 0.69
C TRP A 75 -30.51 6.35 1.14
N CYS A 76 -30.33 5.63 2.25
CA CYS A 76 -29.02 5.23 2.76
C CYS A 76 -28.18 4.42 1.76
N ALA A 77 -28.81 3.46 1.05
CA ALA A 77 -28.15 2.66 0.02
C ALA A 77 -27.89 3.45 -1.26
N ALA A 78 -28.80 4.35 -1.63
CA ALA A 78 -28.61 5.31 -2.73
C ALA A 78 -27.36 6.16 -2.50
N PHE A 79 -27.24 6.70 -1.28
CA PHE A 79 -26.10 7.49 -0.85
C PHE A 79 -24.81 6.67 -0.93
N ALA A 80 -24.78 5.47 -0.35
CA ALA A 80 -23.57 4.63 -0.36
C ALA A 80 -23.13 4.28 -1.79
N ARG A 81 -24.09 3.92 -2.66
CA ARG A 81 -23.85 3.66 -4.09
C ARG A 81 -23.36 4.90 -4.83
N TRP A 82 -23.97 6.06 -4.57
CA TRP A 82 -23.57 7.32 -5.17
C TRP A 82 -22.15 7.71 -4.74
N VAL A 83 -21.80 7.58 -3.46
CA VAL A 83 -20.44 7.84 -2.95
C VAL A 83 -19.43 6.97 -3.68
N TRP A 84 -19.68 5.66 -3.76
CA TRP A 84 -18.81 4.73 -4.48
C TRP A 84 -18.68 5.10 -5.96
N GLY A 85 -19.79 5.40 -6.64
CA GLY A 85 -19.77 5.80 -8.05
C GLY A 85 -19.00 7.11 -8.30
N GLN A 86 -19.18 8.12 -7.44
CA GLN A 86 -18.44 9.38 -7.52
C GLN A 86 -16.95 9.21 -7.23
N ALA A 87 -16.59 8.27 -6.36
CA ALA A 87 -15.21 7.95 -6.04
C ALA A 87 -14.52 7.04 -7.07
N GLY A 88 -15.18 6.73 -8.19
CA GLY A 88 -14.63 5.89 -9.26
C GLY A 88 -14.70 4.38 -8.99
N VAL A 89 -15.44 3.96 -7.96
CA VAL A 89 -15.61 2.53 -7.64
C VAL A 89 -16.42 1.88 -8.76
N SER A 90 -15.95 0.73 -9.24
CA SER A 90 -16.59 -0.03 -10.31
C SER A 90 -16.26 -1.52 -10.17
N PRO A 91 -17.27 -2.42 -10.22
CA PRO A 91 -18.70 -2.13 -10.22
C PRO A 91 -19.21 -1.59 -8.87
N VAL A 92 -20.36 -0.91 -8.88
CA VAL A 92 -21.10 -0.49 -7.68
C VAL A 92 -22.35 -1.35 -7.48
N PRO A 93 -22.91 -1.44 -6.25
CA PRO A 93 -24.21 -2.10 -6.03
C PRO A 93 -25.28 -1.58 -6.98
N ASP A 94 -26.11 -2.47 -7.52
CA ASP A 94 -27.19 -2.17 -8.47
C ASP A 94 -28.56 -2.04 -7.80
N THR A 95 -28.58 -1.98 -6.48
CA THR A 95 -29.78 -1.94 -5.64
C THR A 95 -29.77 -0.76 -4.68
N ASN A 96 -30.96 -0.25 -4.39
CA ASN A 96 -31.20 0.80 -3.39
C ASN A 96 -31.76 0.23 -2.08
N VAL A 97 -31.69 -1.08 -1.89
CA VAL A 97 -32.10 -1.76 -0.65
C VAL A 97 -30.85 -2.05 0.18
N ALA A 98 -30.81 -1.60 1.43
CA ALA A 98 -29.66 -1.74 2.32
C ALA A 98 -29.16 -3.19 2.45
N ARG A 99 -30.07 -4.13 2.75
CA ARG A 99 -29.73 -5.57 2.81
C ARG A 99 -29.40 -6.17 1.44
N GLY A 100 -29.92 -5.59 0.38
CA GLY A 100 -29.57 -5.91 -1.01
C GLY A 100 -28.12 -5.54 -1.32
N VAL A 101 -27.59 -4.43 -0.80
CA VAL A 101 -26.17 -4.07 -0.94
C VAL A 101 -25.28 -5.14 -0.30
N GLY A 102 -25.66 -5.65 0.86
CA GLY A 102 -24.97 -6.78 1.49
C GLY A 102 -25.01 -8.03 0.61
N LYS A 103 -26.17 -8.36 0.03
CA LYS A 103 -26.31 -9.52 -0.88
C LYS A 103 -25.48 -9.35 -2.15
N TRP A 104 -25.51 -8.17 -2.76
CA TRP A 104 -24.65 -7.84 -3.90
C TRP A 104 -23.18 -8.09 -3.55
N GLY A 105 -22.73 -7.65 -2.37
CA GLY A 105 -21.38 -7.92 -1.87
C GLY A 105 -21.08 -9.41 -1.73
N VAL A 106 -22.04 -10.21 -1.26
CA VAL A 106 -21.89 -11.68 -1.16
C VAL A 106 -21.74 -12.30 -2.54
N ASP A 107 -22.61 -11.91 -3.47
CA ASP A 107 -22.63 -12.45 -4.84
C ASP A 107 -21.35 -12.11 -5.63
N HIS A 108 -20.68 -11.01 -5.29
CA HIS A 108 -19.42 -10.57 -5.90
C HIS A 108 -18.16 -10.98 -5.11
N GLY A 109 -18.30 -11.72 -4.00
CA GLY A 109 -17.16 -12.15 -3.16
C GLY A 109 -16.51 -11.03 -2.33
N LEU A 110 -17.20 -9.90 -2.15
CA LEU A 110 -16.70 -8.69 -1.49
C LEU A 110 -17.20 -8.52 -0.05
N PHE A 111 -18.14 -9.37 0.39
CA PHE A 111 -18.76 -9.24 1.72
C PHE A 111 -17.91 -9.87 2.82
N LYS A 112 -17.48 -9.04 3.77
CA LYS A 112 -16.77 -9.43 4.99
C LYS A 112 -17.77 -9.60 6.13
N TYR A 113 -18.14 -10.85 6.41
CA TYR A 113 -19.02 -11.17 7.53
C TYR A 113 -18.43 -10.71 8.85
N ARG A 114 -19.26 -10.10 9.71
CA ARG A 114 -18.85 -9.69 11.06
C ARG A 114 -18.44 -10.90 11.92
N SER A 115 -19.11 -12.04 11.74
CA SER A 115 -18.75 -13.31 12.41
C SER A 115 -17.39 -13.81 11.93
N ASN A 116 -16.52 -14.26 12.84
CA ASN A 116 -15.11 -14.63 12.62
C ASN A 116 -14.11 -13.46 12.53
N GLY A 117 -14.13 -12.54 13.50
CA GLY A 117 -13.09 -11.51 13.66
C GLY A 117 -13.55 -10.06 13.49
N GLY A 118 -14.85 -9.79 13.66
CA GLY A 118 -15.40 -8.43 13.61
C GLY A 118 -15.54 -7.86 12.20
N GLY A 119 -15.30 -8.67 11.15
CA GLY A 119 -15.45 -8.29 9.74
C GLY A 119 -14.34 -7.40 9.17
N ASN A 120 -13.30 -7.11 9.95
CA ASN A 120 -12.14 -6.28 9.57
C ASN A 120 -12.52 -5.04 8.75
N PRO A 121 -13.35 -4.11 9.30
CA PRO A 121 -13.74 -2.91 8.58
C PRO A 121 -12.53 -2.08 8.17
N GLN A 122 -12.63 -1.40 7.04
CA GLN A 122 -11.63 -0.46 6.54
C GLN A 122 -12.34 0.81 6.05
N PRO A 123 -11.65 1.97 6.09
CA PRO A 123 -12.13 3.16 5.41
C PRO A 123 -12.59 2.88 3.98
N GLY A 124 -13.73 3.42 3.59
CA GLY A 124 -14.35 3.25 2.27
C GLY A 124 -15.21 2.00 2.10
N ASP A 125 -15.21 1.04 3.05
CA ASP A 125 -16.18 -0.05 3.02
C ASP A 125 -17.62 0.46 3.23
N ILE A 126 -18.59 -0.31 2.74
CA ILE A 126 -19.99 -0.13 3.12
C ILE A 126 -20.29 -1.00 4.33
N VAL A 127 -20.58 -0.41 5.50
CA VAL A 127 -21.14 -1.16 6.64
C VAL A 127 -22.58 -1.55 6.36
N VAL A 128 -22.96 -2.79 6.69
CA VAL A 128 -24.32 -3.32 6.45
C VAL A 128 -24.98 -3.76 7.75
N TYR A 129 -26.13 -3.16 8.06
CA TYR A 129 -27.00 -3.53 9.17
C TYR A 129 -28.12 -4.45 8.66
N GLY A 130 -28.18 -5.68 9.17
CA GLY A 130 -29.10 -6.73 8.75
C GLY A 130 -28.49 -7.75 7.81
N THR A 131 -28.96 -9.00 7.90
CA THR A 131 -28.43 -10.12 7.09
C THR A 131 -28.61 -9.88 5.58
N PRO A 132 -27.56 -10.07 4.76
CA PRO A 132 -27.63 -9.98 3.30
C PRO A 132 -28.84 -10.73 2.71
N ALA A 133 -29.72 -10.02 2.01
CA ALA A 133 -30.92 -10.58 1.35
C ALA A 133 -31.61 -9.54 0.45
N ASP A 134 -32.36 -10.00 -0.56
CA ASP A 134 -33.21 -9.16 -1.43
C ASP A 134 -34.57 -8.86 -0.78
N VAL A 135 -34.55 -8.37 0.45
CA VAL A 135 -35.76 -7.96 1.18
C VAL A 135 -35.54 -6.59 1.80
N SER A 136 -36.62 -5.81 1.90
CA SER A 136 -36.60 -4.48 2.52
C SER A 136 -36.15 -4.54 4.00
N GLY A 137 -35.65 -3.41 4.50
CA GLY A 137 -35.18 -3.26 5.87
C GLY A 137 -33.67 -3.09 5.98
N GLY A 138 -33.18 -2.94 7.21
CA GLY A 138 -31.77 -2.71 7.51
C GLY A 138 -31.27 -1.28 7.23
N HIS A 139 -29.96 -1.12 7.21
CA HIS A 139 -29.29 0.17 6.97
C HIS A 139 -27.89 -0.03 6.40
N VAL A 140 -27.34 1.00 5.77
CA VAL A 140 -25.95 1.02 5.30
C VAL A 140 -25.32 2.38 5.51
N GLY A 141 -24.00 2.39 5.61
CA GLY A 141 -23.18 3.59 5.71
C GLY A 141 -21.79 3.38 5.14
N ILE A 142 -21.05 4.46 4.93
CA ILE A 142 -19.64 4.40 4.53
C ILE A 142 -18.79 4.40 5.80
N VAL A 143 -17.89 3.43 5.95
CA VAL A 143 -16.89 3.43 7.01
C VAL A 143 -15.89 4.54 6.72
N GLU A 144 -15.78 5.50 7.64
CA GLU A 144 -14.82 6.60 7.55
C GLU A 144 -13.49 6.22 8.19
N SER A 145 -13.53 5.64 9.39
CA SER A 145 -12.34 5.24 10.13
C SER A 145 -12.60 4.04 11.05
N VAL A 146 -11.53 3.33 11.39
CA VAL A 146 -11.50 2.36 12.50
C VAL A 146 -10.67 2.97 13.61
N ASN A 147 -11.25 3.09 14.80
CA ASN A 147 -10.61 3.67 15.96
C ASN A 147 -9.72 2.62 16.64
N SER A 148 -8.76 3.09 17.44
CA SER A 148 -7.81 2.20 18.14
C SER A 148 -8.46 1.25 19.15
N ASP A 149 -9.66 1.57 19.63
CA ASP A 149 -10.46 0.73 20.52
C ASP A 149 -11.33 -0.30 19.76
N GLY A 150 -11.23 -0.36 18.43
CA GLY A 150 -12.00 -1.27 17.58
C GLY A 150 -13.40 -0.77 17.23
N THR A 151 -13.82 0.41 17.73
CA THR A 151 -15.03 1.07 17.25
C THR A 151 -14.82 1.67 15.86
N ILE A 152 -15.89 1.94 15.13
CA ILE A 152 -15.83 2.58 13.82
C ILE A 152 -16.50 3.96 13.84
N THR A 153 -16.03 4.82 12.94
CA THR A 153 -16.74 6.04 12.56
C THR A 153 -17.34 5.83 11.18
N THR A 154 -18.61 6.17 10.99
CA THR A 154 -19.31 6.03 9.71
C THR A 154 -19.93 7.36 9.27
N ILE A 155 -20.15 7.48 7.96
CA ILE A 155 -20.98 8.52 7.36
C ILE A 155 -22.18 7.82 6.75
N GLU A 156 -23.36 8.11 7.28
CA GLU A 156 -24.59 7.37 6.95
C GLU A 156 -25.61 8.31 6.32
N GLY A 157 -26.15 7.90 5.17
CA GLY A 157 -27.25 8.59 4.51
C GLY A 157 -28.58 8.29 5.19
N ASN A 158 -29.51 9.23 5.14
CA ASN A 158 -30.84 9.15 5.75
C ASN A 158 -30.86 8.80 7.25
N TYR A 159 -29.83 9.21 7.98
CA TYR A 159 -29.85 9.13 9.44
C TYR A 159 -30.52 10.40 9.98
N SER A 160 -31.75 10.28 10.48
CA SER A 160 -32.60 11.41 10.86
C SER A 160 -32.83 12.41 9.71
N GLN A 161 -33.21 11.90 8.53
CA GLN A 161 -33.47 12.68 7.30
C GLN A 161 -32.27 13.49 6.76
N LYS A 162 -31.03 13.11 7.11
CA LYS A 162 -29.81 13.74 6.60
C LYS A 162 -28.61 12.81 6.57
N VAL A 163 -27.55 13.23 5.89
CA VAL A 163 -26.23 12.60 5.96
C VAL A 163 -25.61 12.97 7.30
N THR A 164 -25.32 11.97 8.13
CA THR A 164 -24.79 12.15 9.48
C THR A 164 -23.50 11.37 9.66
N ARG A 165 -22.46 12.03 10.18
CA ARG A 165 -21.28 11.37 10.72
C ARG A 165 -21.59 10.82 12.10
N ARG A 166 -21.34 9.53 12.32
CA ARG A 166 -21.52 8.83 13.60
C ARG A 166 -20.21 8.24 14.06
N SER A 167 -19.77 8.58 15.26
CA SER A 167 -18.50 8.13 15.85
C SER A 167 -18.73 7.07 16.93
N HIS A 168 -17.69 6.28 17.23
CA HIS A 168 -17.68 5.29 18.31
C HIS A 168 -18.81 4.26 18.20
N ILE A 169 -19.10 3.81 16.98
CA ILE A 169 -20.01 2.70 16.75
C ILE A 169 -19.25 1.41 17.08
N ASP A 170 -19.69 0.68 18.09
CA ASP A 170 -19.18 -0.66 18.39
C ASP A 170 -19.76 -1.68 17.39
N PRO A 171 -18.94 -2.27 16.48
CA PRO A 171 -19.41 -3.26 15.52
C PRO A 171 -20.15 -4.45 16.12
N ALA A 172 -19.81 -4.84 17.35
CA ALA A 172 -20.38 -6.01 18.01
C ALA A 172 -21.83 -5.77 18.48
N THR A 173 -22.13 -4.56 18.93
CA THR A 173 -23.40 -4.25 19.60
C THR A 173 -24.30 -3.29 18.83
N ALA A 174 -23.74 -2.53 17.89
CA ALA A 174 -24.50 -1.54 17.14
C ALA A 174 -25.68 -2.14 16.37
N ILE A 175 -26.79 -1.42 16.43
CA ILE A 175 -28.03 -1.66 15.70
C ILE A 175 -28.37 -0.44 14.85
N GLY A 176 -28.99 -0.65 13.71
CA GLY A 176 -29.30 0.41 12.75
C GLY A 176 -30.50 0.07 11.87
N GLY A 177 -31.02 1.11 11.21
CA GLY A 177 -32.23 1.03 10.39
C GLY A 177 -33.52 1.02 11.21
N GLN A 178 -34.65 1.07 10.51
CA GLN A 178 -35.98 1.08 11.13
C GLN A 178 -36.26 -0.20 11.93
N ASP A 179 -35.66 -1.32 11.52
CA ASP A 179 -35.86 -2.64 12.14
C ASP A 179 -34.84 -2.96 13.24
N ALA A 180 -33.99 -2.00 13.64
CA ALA A 180 -32.98 -2.16 14.69
C ALA A 180 -32.08 -3.40 14.52
N LEU A 181 -31.57 -3.62 13.30
CA LEU A 181 -30.77 -4.80 12.97
C LEU A 181 -29.30 -4.57 13.31
N HIS A 182 -28.64 -5.63 13.77
CA HIS A 182 -27.19 -5.62 14.00
C HIS A 182 -26.40 -5.48 12.70
N ILE A 183 -25.19 -4.95 12.82
CA ILE A 183 -24.18 -5.04 11.75
C ILE A 183 -23.95 -6.51 11.40
N SER A 184 -24.18 -6.88 10.15
CA SER A 184 -23.96 -8.24 9.64
C SER A 184 -22.58 -8.38 9.00
N GLY A 185 -22.00 -7.28 8.52
CA GLY A 185 -20.68 -7.25 7.89
C GLY A 185 -20.43 -5.97 7.10
N TYR A 186 -19.46 -6.05 6.18
CA TYR A 186 -18.99 -4.92 5.39
C TYR A 186 -18.80 -5.34 3.93
N VAL A 187 -19.14 -4.47 2.98
CA VAL A 187 -18.81 -4.69 1.56
C VAL A 187 -17.53 -3.93 1.23
N ALA A 188 -16.51 -4.64 0.76
CA ALA A 188 -15.27 -4.02 0.27
C ALA A 188 -15.45 -3.46 -1.15
N PRO A 189 -14.90 -2.28 -1.47
CA PRO A 189 -14.90 -1.73 -2.83
C PRO A 189 -14.00 -2.57 -3.77
N PRO A 190 -14.50 -3.08 -4.91
CA PRO A 190 -13.81 -4.07 -5.76
C PRO A 190 -12.57 -3.57 -6.50
N ASN A 191 -12.47 -2.26 -6.76
CA ASN A 191 -11.37 -1.63 -7.49
C ASN A 191 -10.78 -0.44 -6.71
N ALA A 192 -11.03 -0.39 -5.40
CA ALA A 192 -10.34 0.54 -4.52
C ALA A 192 -9.31 -0.23 -3.69
N GLY A 193 -8.12 -0.37 -4.27
CA GLY A 193 -6.94 -0.78 -3.54
C GLY A 193 -6.72 0.13 -2.34
N SER A 194 -6.11 -0.40 -1.28
CA SER A 194 -5.70 0.36 -0.11
C SER A 194 -4.78 1.51 -0.52
N GLY A 195 -5.34 2.73 -0.59
CA GLY A 195 -4.58 3.97 -0.70
C GLY A 195 -3.87 4.17 -2.05
N THR A 196 -3.64 5.42 -2.40
CA THR A 196 -2.48 5.72 -3.23
C THR A 196 -1.28 5.26 -2.41
N VAL A 197 -0.52 4.26 -2.89
CA VAL A 197 0.74 3.85 -2.25
C VAL A 197 1.52 5.13 -1.95
N SER A 198 1.95 5.28 -0.71
CA SER A 198 2.63 6.50 -0.28
C SER A 198 3.76 6.21 0.70
N GLY A 199 4.71 7.13 0.74
CA GLY A 199 5.91 7.00 1.56
C GLY A 199 7.14 6.69 0.73
N THR A 200 8.24 6.45 1.44
CA THR A 200 9.54 6.17 0.84
C THR A 200 9.96 4.78 1.25
N ALA A 201 10.03 3.87 0.29
CA ALA A 201 10.59 2.56 0.55
C ALA A 201 12.08 2.69 0.87
N SER A 202 12.47 2.26 2.06
CA SER A 202 13.85 2.25 2.53
C SER A 202 14.46 0.88 2.27
N VAL A 203 15.33 0.79 1.27
CA VAL A 203 15.98 -0.47 0.87
C VAL A 203 17.45 -0.45 1.26
N TYR A 204 17.86 -1.42 2.07
CA TYR A 204 19.27 -1.67 2.36
C TYR A 204 19.77 -2.83 1.51
N GLY A 205 21.07 -2.80 1.20
CA GLY A 205 21.71 -3.91 0.52
C GLY A 205 23.20 -3.99 0.79
N VAL A 206 23.83 -5.04 0.29
CA VAL A 206 25.26 -5.29 0.43
C VAL A 206 25.89 -5.52 -0.94
N LEU A 207 27.00 -4.85 -1.23
CA LEU A 207 27.80 -5.05 -2.44
C LEU A 207 28.72 -6.26 -2.26
N ALA A 208 29.23 -6.80 -3.38
CA ALA A 208 30.16 -7.93 -3.36
C ALA A 208 31.46 -7.67 -2.58
N ASP A 209 31.87 -6.40 -2.42
CA ASP A 209 33.02 -6.00 -1.60
C ASP A 209 32.70 -5.80 -0.11
N GLY A 210 31.46 -6.11 0.30
CA GLY A 210 30.98 -6.03 1.67
C GLY A 210 30.55 -4.62 2.11
N ARG A 211 30.60 -3.60 1.24
CA ARG A 211 30.03 -2.27 1.56
C ARG A 211 28.51 -2.32 1.55
N LEU A 212 27.89 -1.53 2.43
CA LEU A 212 26.45 -1.37 2.47
C LEU A 212 25.98 -0.32 1.45
N THR A 213 24.74 -0.50 0.99
CA THR A 213 23.99 0.52 0.24
C THR A 213 22.68 0.83 0.94
N TYR A 214 22.25 2.08 0.85
CA TYR A 214 20.88 2.49 1.16
C TYR A 214 20.29 3.15 -0.07
N THR A 215 19.12 2.71 -0.48
CA THR A 215 18.35 3.28 -1.58
C THR A 215 16.98 3.72 -1.06
N ALA A 216 16.60 4.96 -1.34
CA ALA A 216 15.25 5.45 -1.15
C ALA A 216 14.51 5.40 -2.49
N ILE A 217 13.30 4.84 -2.49
CA ILE A 217 12.42 4.74 -3.66
C ILE A 217 11.11 5.43 -3.29
N ASP A 218 10.58 6.26 -4.19
CA ASP A 218 9.21 6.74 -4.07
C ASP A 218 8.27 5.56 -4.32
N ALA A 219 7.52 5.15 -3.30
CA ALA A 219 6.72 3.94 -3.40
C ALA A 219 5.53 4.11 -4.35
N ALA A 220 5.04 5.34 -4.54
CA ALA A 220 3.90 5.62 -5.40
C ALA A 220 4.26 5.47 -6.88
N THR A 221 5.44 5.96 -7.27
CA THR A 221 5.87 5.98 -8.67
C THR A 221 6.83 4.85 -9.01
N GLY A 222 7.50 4.26 -8.01
CA GLY A 222 8.63 3.35 -8.24
C GLY A 222 9.93 4.09 -8.53
N ASP A 223 9.96 5.43 -8.53
CA ASP A 223 11.17 6.16 -8.88
C ASP A 223 12.24 6.06 -7.80
N ARG A 224 13.47 5.73 -8.21
CA ARG A 224 14.63 5.83 -7.32
C ARG A 224 14.90 7.30 -6.97
N ILE A 225 14.77 7.65 -5.68
CA ILE A 225 15.07 9.00 -5.17
C ILE A 225 16.58 9.19 -5.03
N ARG A 226 17.26 8.24 -4.39
CA ARG A 226 18.72 8.27 -4.18
C ARG A 226 19.27 6.92 -3.79
N THR A 227 20.55 6.72 -4.06
CA THR A 227 21.36 5.64 -3.48
C THR A 227 22.62 6.23 -2.86
N VAL A 228 22.96 5.78 -1.64
CA VAL A 228 24.24 6.07 -0.99
C VAL A 228 24.95 4.77 -0.63
N VAL A 229 26.28 4.80 -0.68
CA VAL A 229 27.14 3.64 -0.39
C VAL A 229 28.02 3.97 0.81
N SER A 230 28.23 3.01 1.70
CA SER A 230 29.11 3.21 2.85
C SER A 230 30.58 3.28 2.43
N GLY A 231 31.39 4.01 3.19
CA GLY A 231 32.85 4.00 3.04
C GLY A 231 33.49 2.72 3.59
N ALA A 232 32.87 2.12 4.62
CA ALA A 232 33.35 0.91 5.28
C ALA A 232 32.63 -0.34 4.74
N ALA A 233 33.32 -1.48 4.74
CA ALA A 233 32.74 -2.80 4.53
C ALA A 233 32.35 -3.45 5.86
N LEU A 234 31.45 -4.45 5.82
CA LEU A 234 30.99 -5.20 7.00
C LEU A 234 32.12 -5.94 7.74
N GLY A 235 33.21 -6.29 7.05
CA GLY A 235 34.34 -6.99 7.64
C GLY A 235 34.15 -8.51 7.79
N PHE A 236 33.08 -9.06 7.20
CA PHE A 236 32.82 -10.49 7.06
C PHE A 236 32.06 -10.76 5.76
N THR A 237 32.02 -12.02 5.31
CA THR A 237 31.23 -12.44 4.14
C THR A 237 29.76 -12.59 4.54
N PRO A 238 28.85 -11.73 4.03
CA PRO A 238 27.44 -11.80 4.39
C PRO A 238 26.73 -12.91 3.58
N LYS A 239 25.72 -13.54 4.16
CA LYS A 239 24.98 -14.66 3.57
C LYS A 239 23.49 -14.38 3.41
N ALA A 240 22.85 -13.81 4.42
CA ALA A 240 21.45 -13.37 4.38
C ALA A 240 21.29 -12.08 5.19
N MET A 241 20.25 -11.28 4.91
CA MET A 241 19.99 -10.03 5.66
C MET A 241 18.50 -9.78 5.90
N ALA A 242 18.19 -9.13 7.01
CA ALA A 242 16.88 -8.55 7.29
C ALA A 242 17.04 -7.15 7.88
N THR A 243 16.30 -6.19 7.34
CA THR A 243 16.19 -4.83 7.88
C THR A 243 15.10 -4.83 8.96
N LEU A 244 15.44 -4.41 10.18
CA LEU A 244 14.45 -4.32 11.27
C LEU A 244 13.76 -2.97 11.28
N ASP A 245 14.55 -1.90 11.20
CA ASP A 245 14.10 -0.52 11.18
C ASP A 245 15.14 0.36 10.45
N PHE A 246 14.97 1.68 10.51
CA PHE A 246 15.85 2.65 9.85
C PHE A 246 17.30 2.62 10.37
N ASN A 247 17.57 2.04 11.54
CA ASN A 247 18.90 2.04 12.17
C ASN A 247 19.48 0.67 12.53
N THR A 248 18.76 -0.42 12.26
CA THR A 248 19.18 -1.76 12.67
C THR A 248 18.97 -2.78 11.55
N LEU A 249 20.06 -3.44 11.17
CA LEU A 249 20.06 -4.61 10.28
C LEU A 249 20.52 -5.86 11.05
N LEU A 250 20.02 -7.02 10.64
CA LEU A 250 20.52 -8.33 11.03
C LEU A 250 21.11 -9.02 9.79
N VAL A 251 22.33 -9.54 9.90
CA VAL A 251 23.06 -10.13 8.77
C VAL A 251 23.73 -11.43 9.22
N THR A 252 23.46 -12.54 8.54
CA THR A 252 24.20 -13.79 8.76
C THR A 252 25.52 -13.79 7.99
N SER A 253 26.52 -14.51 8.50
CA SER A 253 27.76 -14.78 7.77
C SER A 253 27.78 -16.17 7.14
N ASP A 254 28.66 -16.37 6.17
CA ASP A 254 28.97 -17.70 5.59
C ASP A 254 29.53 -18.71 6.61
N THR A 255 30.04 -18.22 7.73
CA THR A 255 30.54 -18.98 8.88
C THR A 255 29.46 -19.31 9.93
N GLY A 256 28.19 -19.00 9.65
CA GLY A 256 27.07 -19.36 10.51
C GLY A 256 26.92 -18.47 11.76
N ARG A 257 27.36 -17.21 11.68
CA ARG A 257 27.22 -16.22 12.76
C ARG A 257 26.16 -15.19 12.41
N LEU A 258 25.53 -14.58 13.41
CA LEU A 258 24.65 -13.43 13.23
C LEU A 258 25.33 -12.16 13.71
N TYR A 259 25.23 -11.12 12.91
CA TYR A 259 25.68 -9.78 13.24
C TYR A 259 24.51 -8.81 13.25
N ARG A 260 24.51 -7.91 14.23
CA ARG A 260 23.70 -6.69 14.19
C ARG A 260 24.53 -5.56 13.62
N VAL A 261 23.98 -4.83 12.67
CA VAL A 261 24.63 -3.66 12.08
C VAL A 261 23.82 -2.42 12.44
N ASP A 262 24.48 -1.51 13.16
CA ASP A 262 23.86 -0.30 13.69
C ASP A 262 24.14 0.87 12.73
N ILE A 263 23.13 1.30 11.97
CA ILE A 263 23.22 2.42 11.03
C ILE A 263 23.20 3.74 11.80
N ILE A 264 24.09 4.65 11.44
CA ILE A 264 24.25 5.99 12.01
C ILE A 264 23.63 7.05 11.10
N THR A 265 23.88 6.94 9.78
CA THR A 265 23.34 7.84 8.76
C THR A 265 22.91 7.02 7.54
N ASN A 266 21.80 7.40 6.90
CA ASN A 266 21.25 6.75 5.71
C ASN A 266 20.59 7.76 4.75
N ASN A 267 20.90 9.05 4.88
CA ASN A 267 20.30 10.10 4.06
C ASN A 267 21.25 10.56 2.95
N THR A 268 22.14 11.50 3.25
CA THR A 268 23.15 12.03 2.31
C THR A 268 24.45 11.24 2.32
N SER A 269 24.64 10.40 3.34
CA SER A 269 25.75 9.46 3.48
C SER A 269 25.26 8.21 4.18
N LEU A 270 25.99 7.10 4.00
CA LEU A 270 25.77 5.87 4.73
C LEU A 270 26.93 5.58 5.67
N GLY A 271 26.65 5.65 6.97
CA GLY A 271 27.58 5.32 8.03
C GLY A 271 26.97 4.30 8.98
N PHE A 272 27.78 3.40 9.51
CA PHE A 272 27.36 2.38 10.47
C PHE A 272 28.48 2.11 11.49
N GLN A 273 28.12 1.63 12.67
CA GLN A 273 29.10 1.19 13.68
C GLN A 273 29.70 -0.17 13.31
N ALA A 274 30.85 -0.51 13.86
CA ALA A 274 31.41 -1.86 13.72
C ALA A 274 30.33 -2.93 14.05
N PRO A 275 30.07 -3.91 13.17
CA PRO A 275 29.03 -4.91 13.40
C PRO A 275 29.19 -5.64 14.74
N VAL A 276 28.08 -5.80 15.45
CA VAL A 276 28.04 -6.48 16.76
C VAL A 276 27.73 -7.95 16.55
N ASP A 277 28.64 -8.81 16.97
CA ASP A 277 28.47 -10.26 16.92
C ASP A 277 27.43 -10.73 17.94
N LEU A 278 26.38 -11.39 17.47
CA LEU A 278 25.30 -11.92 18.29
C LEU A 278 25.43 -13.44 18.53
N GLY A 279 26.49 -14.09 18.02
CA GLY A 279 26.78 -15.51 18.24
C GLY A 279 26.57 -16.40 17.01
N GLY A 280 26.85 -17.69 17.20
CA GLY A 280 26.78 -18.72 16.16
C GLY A 280 25.44 -19.46 16.07
N GLY A 281 25.33 -20.40 15.12
CA GLY A 281 24.13 -21.20 14.88
C GLY A 281 23.17 -20.62 13.84
N TRP A 282 23.61 -19.59 13.11
CA TRP A 282 22.82 -18.85 12.15
C TRP A 282 23.21 -19.23 10.72
N THR A 283 22.79 -20.43 10.30
CA THR A 283 23.12 -21.00 8.99
C THR A 283 22.20 -20.56 7.85
N HIS A 284 21.18 -19.75 8.15
CA HIS A 284 20.14 -19.33 7.21
C HIS A 284 20.70 -18.70 5.93
N ASP A 285 20.14 -19.15 4.81
CA ASP A 285 20.36 -18.64 3.46
C ASP A 285 19.45 -17.44 3.15
N LEU A 286 18.31 -17.37 3.84
CA LEU A 286 17.30 -16.31 3.67
C LEU A 286 16.86 -15.81 5.04
N LEU A 287 16.62 -14.50 5.16
CA LEU A 287 16.08 -13.86 6.35
C LEU A 287 15.00 -12.83 5.96
N ALA A 288 13.97 -12.70 6.78
CA ALA A 288 12.97 -11.64 6.67
C ALA A 288 12.40 -11.28 8.04
N TYR A 289 12.19 -9.99 8.29
CA TYR A 289 11.52 -9.50 9.50
C TYR A 289 10.14 -8.95 9.15
N ASP A 290 9.15 -9.20 9.99
CA ASP A 290 7.75 -8.87 9.69
C ASP A 290 7.28 -7.48 10.15
N GLY A 291 8.20 -6.64 10.60
CA GLY A 291 7.88 -5.31 11.12
C GLY A 291 7.39 -5.31 12.56
N SER A 292 6.96 -6.45 13.10
CA SER A 292 6.32 -6.51 14.42
C SER A 292 7.19 -7.15 15.49
N ALA A 293 7.48 -8.44 15.38
CA ALA A 293 8.14 -9.21 16.43
C ALA A 293 8.83 -10.46 15.90
N TYR A 294 8.54 -10.90 14.67
CA TYR A 294 9.04 -12.17 14.17
C TYR A 294 10.10 -11.98 13.08
N LEU A 295 11.24 -12.62 13.33
CA LEU A 295 12.27 -12.86 12.33
C LEU A 295 12.11 -14.27 11.80
N TYR A 296 12.03 -14.40 10.49
CA TYR A 296 11.97 -15.66 9.78
C TYR A 296 13.32 -15.93 9.12
N GLY A 297 13.71 -17.20 9.10
CA GLY A 297 14.89 -17.63 8.36
C GLY A 297 14.68 -19.00 7.74
N ILE A 298 15.24 -19.20 6.55
CA ILE A 298 15.25 -20.52 5.89
C ILE A 298 16.70 -21.00 5.82
N ALA A 299 16.93 -22.24 6.27
CA ALA A 299 18.18 -22.97 6.12
C ALA A 299 17.85 -24.40 5.67
N ASP A 300 18.47 -24.88 4.60
CA ASP A 300 18.29 -26.26 4.10
C ASP A 300 16.81 -26.68 3.93
N GLY A 301 15.97 -25.74 3.48
CA GLY A 301 14.52 -25.96 3.29
C GLY A 301 13.69 -26.04 4.57
N VAL A 302 14.28 -25.72 5.73
CA VAL A 302 13.61 -25.63 7.02
C VAL A 302 13.33 -24.16 7.35
N LEU A 303 12.07 -23.82 7.59
CA LEU A 303 11.68 -22.49 8.05
C LEU A 303 11.77 -22.43 9.57
N HIS A 304 12.54 -21.47 10.07
CA HIS A 304 12.61 -21.09 11.48
C HIS A 304 11.95 -19.73 11.70
N ARG A 305 11.34 -19.55 12.87
CA ARG A 305 10.85 -18.27 13.37
C ARG A 305 11.50 -17.98 14.71
N TYR A 306 11.91 -16.74 14.91
CA TYR A 306 12.45 -16.19 16.17
C TYR A 306 11.57 -15.04 16.63
N THR A 307 11.55 -14.79 17.93
CA THR A 307 10.89 -13.62 18.53
C THR A 307 11.94 -12.59 18.92
N LEU A 308 11.83 -11.40 18.35
CA LEU A 308 12.62 -10.23 18.71
C LEU A 308 11.88 -9.44 19.78
N THR A 309 12.50 -9.24 20.94
CA THR A 309 11.90 -8.50 22.06
C THR A 309 12.44 -7.07 22.18
N ALA A 310 13.24 -6.63 21.21
CA ALA A 310 13.81 -5.29 21.14
C ALA A 310 14.09 -4.92 19.68
N THR A 311 13.93 -3.64 19.34
CA THR A 311 14.18 -3.10 18.00
C THR A 311 15.67 -3.14 17.62
N LYS A 312 16.55 -2.96 18.61
CA LYS A 312 18.00 -3.14 18.50
C LYS A 312 18.46 -4.33 19.35
N PRO A 313 18.24 -5.57 18.88
CA PRO A 313 18.37 -6.76 19.73
C PRO A 313 19.82 -7.03 20.14
N THR A 314 20.02 -7.48 21.37
CA THR A 314 21.20 -8.26 21.76
C THR A 314 20.93 -9.74 21.51
N ALA A 315 21.93 -10.61 21.66
CA ALA A 315 21.72 -12.06 21.53
C ALA A 315 20.59 -12.58 22.44
N ALA A 316 20.45 -12.05 23.65
CA ALA A 316 19.41 -12.44 24.59
C ALA A 316 17.99 -11.93 24.22
N ALA A 317 17.90 -10.90 23.37
CA ALA A 317 16.62 -10.37 22.87
C ALA A 317 16.11 -11.13 21.64
N ILE A 318 16.85 -12.13 21.15
CA ILE A 318 16.44 -13.03 20.09
C ILE A 318 16.11 -14.37 20.73
N THR A 319 14.82 -14.67 20.79
CA THR A 319 14.30 -15.80 21.55
C THR A 319 13.49 -16.75 20.66
N ALA A 320 13.04 -17.85 21.24
CA ALA A 320 12.07 -18.76 20.64
C ALA A 320 12.45 -19.25 19.23
N ASN A 321 13.68 -19.78 19.06
CA ASN A 321 14.10 -20.48 17.85
C ASN A 321 13.16 -21.67 17.57
N THR A 322 12.12 -21.41 16.79
CA THR A 322 11.01 -22.33 16.57
C THR A 322 11.07 -22.83 15.13
N THR A 323 11.28 -24.13 14.94
CA THR A 323 11.08 -24.76 13.64
C THR A 323 9.59 -24.71 13.29
N ILE A 324 9.26 -23.99 12.21
CA ILE A 324 7.89 -23.86 11.70
C ILE A 324 7.50 -25.08 10.88
N GLY A 325 8.42 -25.55 10.02
CA GLY A 325 8.21 -26.71 9.16
C GLY A 325 9.39 -26.95 8.23
N THR A 326 9.27 -27.98 7.39
CA THR A 326 10.27 -28.39 6.41
C THR A 326 9.66 -28.37 5.00
N GLY A 327 10.50 -28.43 3.97
CA GLY A 327 10.05 -28.46 2.57
C GLY A 327 9.80 -27.07 1.96
N PHE A 328 10.33 -26.01 2.57
CA PHE A 328 10.28 -24.66 2.01
C PHE A 328 11.31 -24.53 0.89
N THR A 329 10.85 -24.42 -0.36
CA THR A 329 11.70 -24.41 -1.57
C THR A 329 11.98 -23.00 -2.10
N LEU A 330 11.83 -21.99 -1.26
CA LEU A 330 11.96 -20.60 -1.67
C LEU A 330 13.42 -20.24 -1.98
N ASN A 331 13.66 -19.52 -3.08
CA ASN A 331 14.96 -18.94 -3.41
C ASN A 331 15.06 -17.44 -3.06
N THR A 332 13.95 -16.83 -2.64
CA THR A 332 13.87 -15.47 -2.09
C THR A 332 12.92 -15.47 -0.88
N LEU A 333 13.03 -14.48 0.01
CA LEU A 333 12.15 -14.38 1.18
C LEU A 333 11.93 -12.92 1.57
N THR A 334 10.67 -12.57 1.80
CA THR A 334 10.27 -11.30 2.40
C THR A 334 9.05 -11.48 3.31
N SER A 335 8.69 -10.43 4.04
CA SER A 335 7.46 -10.40 4.84
C SER A 335 6.51 -9.35 4.27
N THR A 336 5.28 -9.75 3.97
CA THR A 336 4.28 -8.82 3.41
C THR A 336 3.41 -8.16 4.48
N ALA A 337 3.31 -8.80 5.64
CA ALA A 337 2.64 -8.30 6.84
C ALA A 337 3.07 -9.14 8.06
N PRO A 338 2.72 -8.74 9.30
CA PRO A 338 2.92 -9.57 10.48
C PRO A 338 2.36 -10.99 10.32
N GLY A 339 3.23 -12.00 10.49
CA GLY A 339 2.86 -13.41 10.30
C GLY A 339 2.68 -13.87 8.84
N TRP A 340 2.98 -13.02 7.85
CA TRP A 340 2.89 -13.34 6.43
C TRP A 340 4.24 -13.19 5.74
N ILE A 341 4.70 -14.28 5.13
CA ILE A 341 5.93 -14.30 4.33
C ILE A 341 5.61 -14.61 2.88
N ALA A 342 6.42 -14.08 1.97
CA ALA A 342 6.33 -14.37 0.54
C ALA A 342 7.71 -14.63 -0.04
N GLY A 343 7.76 -15.32 -1.16
CA GLY A 343 9.00 -15.62 -1.85
C GLY A 343 8.75 -16.32 -3.17
N THR A 344 9.79 -16.38 -3.98
CA THR A 344 9.78 -17.06 -5.28
C THR A 344 10.37 -18.45 -5.17
N THR A 345 10.11 -19.29 -6.17
CA THR A 345 10.83 -20.56 -6.37
C THR A 345 11.65 -20.52 -7.65
N THR A 346 12.63 -21.41 -7.77
CA THR A 346 13.42 -21.56 -9.00
C THR A 346 12.57 -21.96 -10.21
N ASP A 347 11.46 -22.66 -9.98
CA ASP A 347 10.49 -23.05 -11.01
C ASP A 347 9.60 -21.88 -11.44
N GLY A 348 9.69 -20.75 -10.73
CA GLY A 348 9.10 -19.48 -11.07
C GLY A 348 7.72 -19.21 -10.50
N GLU A 349 7.34 -19.92 -9.46
CA GLU A 349 6.17 -19.57 -8.66
C GLU A 349 6.47 -18.32 -7.80
N LEU A 350 5.42 -17.53 -7.53
CA LEU A 350 5.37 -16.61 -6.39
C LEU A 350 4.44 -17.21 -5.35
N LEU A 351 4.97 -17.44 -4.15
CA LEU A 351 4.27 -18.09 -3.05
C LEU A 351 4.09 -17.12 -1.88
N SER A 352 2.98 -17.26 -1.18
CA SER A 352 2.70 -16.58 0.09
C SER A 352 2.38 -17.62 1.15
N TYR A 353 2.77 -17.35 2.39
CA TYR A 353 2.50 -18.21 3.52
C TYR A 353 1.97 -17.41 4.69
N ARG A 354 0.91 -17.92 5.32
CA ARG A 354 0.47 -17.43 6.63
C ARG A 354 1.02 -18.34 7.71
N ILE A 355 1.89 -17.80 8.57
CA ILE A 355 2.57 -18.53 9.63
C ILE A 355 1.89 -18.23 10.97
N ARG A 356 1.21 -19.21 11.55
CA ARG A 356 0.59 -19.08 12.89
C ARG A 356 1.50 -19.70 13.96
N GLY A 357 2.17 -20.81 13.64
CA GLY A 357 3.13 -21.45 14.54
C GLY A 357 3.75 -22.72 13.96
N ALA A 358 4.43 -23.48 14.80
CA ALA A 358 5.01 -24.77 14.42
C ALA A 358 3.94 -25.75 13.93
N GLY A 359 4.06 -26.22 12.69
CA GLY A 359 3.08 -27.11 12.05
C GLY A 359 1.73 -26.46 11.71
N ASP A 360 1.51 -25.18 12.04
CA ASP A 360 0.30 -24.42 11.71
C ASP A 360 0.67 -23.26 10.79
N TRP A 361 0.60 -23.56 9.49
CA TRP A 361 0.80 -22.60 8.43
C TRP A 361 -0.02 -22.99 7.20
N SER A 362 -0.25 -22.01 6.32
CA SER A 362 -0.97 -22.20 5.06
C SER A 362 -0.09 -21.70 3.93
N ARG A 363 0.01 -22.46 2.83
CA ARG A 363 0.70 -22.06 1.59
C ARG A 363 -0.32 -21.61 0.55
N TYR A 364 -0.01 -20.53 -0.11
CA TYR A 364 -0.77 -19.97 -1.23
C TYR A 364 0.15 -19.76 -2.42
N GLN A 365 -0.37 -19.97 -3.62
CA GLN A 365 0.33 -19.74 -4.86
C GLN A 365 -0.29 -18.53 -5.55
N LEU A 366 0.41 -17.39 -5.54
CA LEU A 366 -0.09 -16.13 -6.09
C LEU A 366 0.10 -16.08 -7.62
N ARG A 367 1.23 -16.63 -8.09
CA ARG A 367 1.55 -16.79 -9.51
C ARG A 367 2.22 -18.14 -9.74
N ALA A 368 1.91 -18.76 -10.87
CA ALA A 368 2.40 -20.10 -11.19
C ALA A 368 3.76 -20.13 -11.91
N THR A 369 4.09 -19.08 -12.65
CA THR A 369 5.30 -18.99 -13.48
C THR A 369 5.77 -17.54 -13.56
N THR A 370 6.92 -17.31 -14.22
CA THR A 370 7.57 -16.01 -14.53
C THR A 370 8.40 -15.37 -13.43
N TRP A 371 8.44 -15.93 -12.22
CA TRP A 371 9.19 -15.36 -11.10
C TRP A 371 10.56 -16.02 -10.85
N GLY A 372 10.95 -17.00 -11.68
CA GLY A 372 12.08 -17.90 -11.38
C GLY A 372 13.46 -17.27 -11.55
N ALA A 373 13.54 -16.17 -12.28
CA ALA A 373 14.77 -15.40 -12.44
C ALA A 373 15.04 -14.43 -11.27
N MET A 374 14.08 -14.25 -10.37
CA MET A 374 14.26 -13.33 -9.25
C MET A 374 15.32 -13.86 -8.29
N THR A 375 16.25 -12.96 -7.95
CA THR A 375 17.32 -13.21 -6.98
C THR A 375 16.99 -12.63 -5.61
N HIS A 376 16.12 -11.61 -5.57
CA HIS A 376 15.61 -11.03 -4.33
C HIS A 376 14.15 -10.60 -4.53
N LEU A 377 13.38 -10.71 -3.46
CA LEU A 377 12.04 -10.14 -3.31
C LEU A 377 12.03 -9.38 -2.00
N LEU A 378 11.49 -8.17 -1.99
CA LEU A 378 11.47 -7.29 -0.82
C LEU A 378 10.15 -6.54 -0.72
N SER A 379 9.64 -6.40 0.50
CA SER A 379 8.40 -5.69 0.82
C SER A 379 8.69 -4.62 1.87
N PRO A 380 8.44 -3.33 1.57
CA PRO A 380 8.48 -2.26 2.57
C PRO A 380 7.17 -2.11 3.36
N GLY A 381 6.14 -2.91 3.07
CA GLY A 381 4.78 -2.72 3.57
C GLY A 381 3.83 -2.14 2.52
N GLY A 382 2.58 -1.91 2.90
CA GLY A 382 1.55 -1.28 2.04
C GLY A 382 1.18 -2.10 0.79
N GLY A 383 1.48 -3.40 0.76
CA GLY A 383 1.25 -4.24 -0.42
C GLY A 383 2.32 -4.13 -1.50
N VAL A 384 3.30 -3.25 -1.34
CA VAL A 384 4.37 -3.07 -2.33
C VAL A 384 5.35 -4.23 -2.28
N LEU A 385 5.76 -4.70 -3.45
CA LEU A 385 6.84 -5.65 -3.63
C LEU A 385 7.85 -5.11 -4.64
N TYR A 386 9.14 -5.33 -4.39
CA TYR A 386 10.18 -5.14 -5.38
C TYR A 386 10.90 -6.45 -5.68
N GLY A 387 11.10 -6.73 -6.97
CA GLY A 387 11.76 -7.94 -7.47
C GLY A 387 13.06 -7.61 -8.19
N HIS A 388 14.18 -8.14 -7.70
CA HIS A 388 15.49 -7.95 -8.33
C HIS A 388 15.84 -9.11 -9.25
N THR A 389 16.14 -8.81 -10.52
CA THR A 389 16.56 -9.80 -11.53
C THR A 389 17.44 -9.15 -12.59
N GLY A 390 18.52 -9.84 -12.99
CA GLY A 390 19.38 -9.37 -14.08
C GLY A 390 20.00 -7.98 -13.90
N GLY A 391 20.10 -7.47 -12.67
CA GLY A 391 20.55 -6.12 -12.35
C GLY A 391 19.48 -5.03 -12.44
N ALA A 392 18.25 -5.40 -12.78
CA ALA A 392 17.06 -4.55 -12.72
C ALA A 392 16.33 -4.71 -11.38
N LEU A 393 15.54 -3.71 -11.01
CA LEU A 393 14.56 -3.80 -9.92
C LEU A 393 13.19 -3.40 -10.45
N TYR A 394 12.25 -4.34 -10.39
CA TYR A 394 10.85 -4.14 -10.76
C TYR A 394 10.02 -3.89 -9.51
N HIS A 395 8.89 -3.19 -9.66
CA HIS A 395 7.92 -2.99 -8.58
C HIS A 395 6.56 -3.58 -8.93
N TYR A 396 5.85 -4.00 -7.89
CA TYR A 396 4.55 -4.66 -7.94
C TYR A 396 3.71 -4.16 -6.76
N LEU A 397 2.40 -4.25 -6.90
CA LEU A 397 1.43 -3.90 -5.86
C LEU A 397 0.45 -5.04 -5.70
N ASP A 398 0.39 -5.60 -4.50
CA ASP A 398 -0.66 -6.49 -4.04
C ASP A 398 -1.61 -5.66 -3.16
N ALA A 399 -2.84 -5.41 -3.63
CA ALA A 399 -3.77 -4.55 -2.91
C ALA A 399 -4.24 -5.17 -1.57
N ASN A 400 -4.11 -6.48 -1.40
CA ASN A 400 -4.45 -7.19 -0.19
C ASN A 400 -3.46 -8.34 0.07
N PRO A 401 -2.25 -8.02 0.57
CA PRO A 401 -1.14 -8.97 0.68
C PRO A 401 -1.32 -10.07 1.73
N THR A 402 -2.53 -10.17 2.31
CA THR A 402 -2.91 -11.07 3.40
C THR A 402 -4.14 -11.92 3.10
N ASP A 403 -4.62 -11.98 1.86
CA ASP A 403 -5.74 -12.84 1.47
C ASP A 403 -5.32 -14.19 0.86
N GLY A 404 -4.04 -14.33 0.52
CA GLY A 404 -3.51 -15.54 -0.10
C GLY A 404 -3.89 -15.71 -1.57
N THR A 405 -4.26 -14.63 -2.25
CA THR A 405 -4.58 -14.60 -3.68
C THR A 405 -3.64 -13.68 -4.42
N GLY A 406 -3.38 -13.95 -5.70
CA GLY A 406 -2.67 -13.01 -6.57
C GLY A 406 -3.63 -12.23 -7.47
N ALA A 407 -4.93 -12.20 -7.17
CA ALA A 407 -5.92 -11.63 -8.08
C ALA A 407 -5.74 -10.12 -8.27
N ASP A 408 -5.22 -9.47 -7.24
CA ASP A 408 -4.96 -8.05 -7.08
C ASP A 408 -3.45 -7.74 -6.99
N LEU A 409 -2.61 -8.66 -7.47
CA LEU A 409 -1.19 -8.45 -7.66
C LEU A 409 -0.91 -7.91 -9.06
N ASP A 410 -0.66 -6.61 -9.14
CA ASP A 410 -0.29 -5.91 -10.36
C ASP A 410 1.23 -5.68 -10.42
N GLY A 411 1.78 -5.71 -11.63
CA GLY A 411 3.19 -5.46 -11.89
C GLY A 411 3.37 -4.42 -12.97
N TYR A 412 4.32 -3.51 -12.77
CA TYR A 412 4.58 -2.40 -13.68
C TYR A 412 5.86 -2.69 -14.48
N ALA A 413 5.82 -3.73 -15.30
CA ALA A 413 7.01 -4.23 -16.01
C ALA A 413 7.62 -3.21 -17.00
N ASP A 414 6.79 -2.30 -17.53
CA ASP A 414 7.21 -1.24 -18.45
C ASP A 414 7.77 0.00 -17.74
N ASP A 415 7.64 0.06 -16.40
CA ASP A 415 8.11 1.15 -15.55
C ASP A 415 8.88 0.59 -14.33
N PRO A 416 10.01 -0.12 -14.54
CA PRO A 416 10.81 -0.61 -13.43
C PRO A 416 11.42 0.55 -12.64
N VAL A 417 11.71 0.34 -11.35
CA VAL A 417 12.50 1.27 -10.53
C VAL A 417 13.78 1.65 -11.26
N ASP A 418 14.50 0.63 -11.74
CA ASP A 418 15.53 0.78 -12.75
C ASP A 418 15.66 -0.50 -13.58
N ALA A 419 15.89 -0.36 -14.88
CA ALA A 419 16.16 -1.51 -15.76
C ALA A 419 17.57 -2.12 -15.58
N THR A 420 18.50 -1.40 -14.93
CA THR A 420 19.87 -1.87 -14.64
C THR A 420 20.44 -1.16 -13.39
N GLY A 421 21.65 -1.53 -12.96
CA GLY A 421 22.41 -0.78 -11.94
C GLY A 421 22.18 -1.24 -10.50
N TRP A 422 21.32 -2.22 -10.28
CA TRP A 422 21.24 -2.95 -9.02
C TRP A 422 22.30 -4.06 -9.03
N THR A 423 23.31 -3.93 -8.16
CA THR A 423 24.50 -4.80 -8.14
C THR A 423 24.75 -5.45 -6.77
N GLN A 424 23.81 -5.23 -5.85
CA GLN A 424 23.84 -5.78 -4.52
C GLN A 424 23.69 -7.30 -4.57
N ILE A 425 24.48 -7.98 -3.75
CA ILE A 425 24.41 -9.44 -3.55
C ILE A 425 23.37 -9.81 -2.49
N LEU A 426 22.95 -8.85 -1.67
CA LEU A 426 21.88 -8.96 -0.67
C LEU A 426 21.04 -7.69 -0.69
N LEU A 427 19.72 -7.83 -0.54
CA LEU A 427 18.75 -6.73 -0.46
C LEU A 427 17.70 -7.03 0.61
N SER A 428 17.29 -6.01 1.37
CA SER A 428 16.14 -6.06 2.28
C SER A 428 15.51 -4.68 2.42
N ALA A 429 14.18 -4.61 2.32
CA ALA A 429 13.41 -3.40 2.62
C ALA A 429 13.14 -3.29 4.12
N GLN A 430 13.04 -2.06 4.61
CA GLN A 430 12.52 -1.74 5.93
C GLN A 430 11.00 -1.95 5.95
N PRO A 431 10.46 -2.79 6.84
CA PRO A 431 9.01 -2.93 6.96
C PRO A 431 8.36 -1.63 7.45
N ASP A 432 7.08 -1.48 7.11
CA ASP A 432 6.23 -0.33 7.45
C ASP A 432 6.81 1.05 7.05
N SER A 433 7.68 1.08 6.02
CA SER A 433 8.17 2.33 5.43
C SER A 433 7.25 2.89 4.35
N VAL A 434 6.23 2.12 3.96
CA VAL A 434 5.24 2.41 2.92
C VAL A 434 3.84 2.02 3.41
N SER A 435 2.81 2.79 3.01
CA SER A 435 1.41 2.58 3.39
C SER A 435 0.43 2.73 2.23
#